data_AF-A0A920NLQ1-F1
#
_entry.id   AF-A0A920NLQ1-F1
#
_cell.length_a   1.000
_cell.length_b   1.000
_cell.length_c   1.000
_cell.angle_alpha   90.00
_cell.angle_beta   90.00
_cell.angle_gamma   90.00
#
_symmetry.space_group_name_H-M   'P 1'
#
loop_
_entity.id
_entity.type
_entity.pdbx_description
1 polymer ?
#
loop_
_entity_poly.entity_id
_entity_poly.type
_entity_poly.pdbx_seq_one_letter_code
_entity_poly.pdbx_strand_id
1 'polypeptide(L)' 'MEIWLVPPHMDNVDNFNKEDYHLHSVAIEEWEGFLFLNLNDHPEQFGKMFEPILDRFFIMEFGSPFYKGIADLQCQL' A
#
# COMPACT_ATOMS: atom_id res chain seq x y z
N MET A 1 20.73 18.92 -5.38
CA MET A 1 20.36 18.06 -4.24
C MET A 1 20.22 16.64 -4.78
N GLU A 2 21.29 15.84 -4.75
CA GLU A 2 21.31 14.46 -5.30
C GLU A 2 21.88 13.43 -4.30
N ILE A 3 22.04 13.81 -3.04
CA ILE A 3 22.89 13.07 -2.08
C ILE A 3 22.30 11.74 -1.58
N TRP A 4 21.07 11.37 -1.95
CA TRP A 4 20.39 10.17 -1.43
C TRP A 4 20.26 9.02 -2.43
N LEU A 5 20.73 9.19 -3.67
CA LEU A 5 20.50 8.23 -4.72
C LEU A 5 21.60 7.18 -4.87
N VAL A 6 22.69 7.24 -4.10
CA VAL A 6 23.76 6.23 -4.12
C VAL A 6 23.72 5.49 -2.78
N PRO A 7 23.50 4.17 -2.76
CA PRO A 7 23.57 3.41 -1.52
C PRO A 7 24.97 3.57 -0.92
N PRO A 8 25.07 3.74 0.42
CA PRO A 8 26.36 3.99 1.05
C PRO A 8 27.35 2.85 0.73
N HIS A 9 28.59 3.22 0.40
CA HIS A 9 29.70 2.29 0.09
C HIS A 9 29.62 1.49 -1.21
N MET A 10 28.75 1.83 -2.17
CA MET A 10 28.68 1.12 -3.46
C MET A 10 29.79 1.47 -4.46
N ASP A 11 30.57 2.52 -4.22
CA ASP A 11 31.62 3.00 -5.14
C ASP A 11 32.81 2.01 -5.29
N ASN A 12 32.96 1.06 -4.36
CA ASN A 12 34.06 0.09 -4.32
C ASN A 12 33.66 -1.33 -4.73
N VAL A 13 32.43 -1.53 -5.23
CA VAL A 13 31.96 -2.83 -5.69
C VAL A 13 32.16 -2.93 -7.20
N ASP A 14 33.08 -3.80 -7.62
CA ASP A 14 33.33 -4.06 -9.04
C ASP A 14 32.03 -4.49 -9.75
N ASN A 15 31.75 -3.87 -10.90
CA ASN A 15 30.55 -4.10 -11.72
C ASN A 15 29.21 -3.77 -11.04
N PHE A 16 29.19 -2.91 -10.01
CA PHE A 16 27.91 -2.41 -9.49
C PHE A 16 27.19 -1.53 -10.52
N ASN A 17 26.05 -2.00 -11.01
CA ASN A 17 25.11 -1.21 -11.80
C ASN A 17 23.88 -0.89 -10.95
N LYS A 18 23.69 0.38 -10.66
CA LYS A 18 22.58 0.86 -9.83
C LYS A 18 21.20 0.53 -10.45
N GLU A 19 21.10 0.50 -11.78
CA GLU A 19 19.84 0.21 -12.48
C GLU A 19 19.31 -1.21 -12.20
N ASP A 20 20.18 -2.13 -11.80
CA ASP A 20 19.79 -3.50 -11.44
C ASP A 20 19.08 -3.57 -10.07
N TYR A 21 19.10 -2.48 -9.30
CA TYR A 21 18.54 -2.37 -7.95
C TYR A 21 17.46 -1.29 -7.84
N HIS A 22 16.68 -1.10 -8.90
CA HIS A 22 15.52 -0.21 -8.86
C HIS A 22 14.41 -0.78 -7.98
N LEU A 23 13.57 0.10 -7.43
CA LEU A 23 12.34 -0.34 -6.76
C LEU A 23 11.36 -0.87 -7.82
N HIS A 24 10.86 -2.08 -7.62
CA HIS A 24 9.83 -2.64 -8.48
C HIS A 24 8.54 -1.82 -8.39
N SER A 25 8.06 -1.35 -9.54
CA SER A 25 6.74 -0.74 -9.62
C SER A 25 5.67 -1.80 -9.44
N VAL A 26 4.61 -1.47 -8.70
CA VAL A 26 3.49 -2.37 -8.42
C VAL A 26 2.19 -1.65 -8.74
N ALA A 27 1.15 -2.39 -9.12
CA ALA A 27 -0.17 -1.78 -9.27
C ALA A 27 -0.75 -1.47 -7.89
N ILE A 28 -1.35 -0.28 -7.78
CA ILE A 28 -1.92 0.24 -6.54
C ILE A 28 -3.33 0.74 -6.83
N GLU A 29 -4.28 0.39 -5.97
CA GLU A 29 -5.65 0.90 -6.02
C GLU A 29 -6.06 1.39 -4.62
N GLU A 30 -6.75 2.54 -4.55
CA GLU A 30 -7.40 3.02 -3.33
C GLU A 30 -8.89 2.69 -3.38
N TRP A 31 -9.41 1.98 -2.38
CA TRP A 31 -10.82 1.61 -2.32
C TRP A 31 -11.32 1.53 -0.88
N GLU A 32 -12.46 2.18 -0.60
CA GLU A 32 -13.11 2.26 0.73
C GLU A 32 -12.16 2.69 1.87
N GLY A 33 -11.20 3.57 1.59
CA GLY A 33 -10.21 4.04 2.57
C GLY A 33 -9.06 3.07 2.84
N PHE A 34 -8.95 1.99 2.06
CA PHE A 34 -7.83 1.06 2.08
C PHE A 34 -6.98 1.17 0.82
N LEU A 35 -5.71 0.79 0.95
CA LEU A 35 -4.79 0.68 -0.17
C LEU A 35 -4.56 -0.78 -0.51
N PHE A 36 -4.73 -1.13 -1.78
CA PHE A 36 -4.47 -2.46 -2.32
C PHE A 36 -3.24 -2.42 -3.21
N LEU A 37 -2.40 -3.45 -3.10
CA LEU A 37 -1.18 -3.61 -3.87
C LEU A 37 -1.24 -4.94 -4.63
N ASN A 38 -0.81 -4.92 -5.88
CA ASN A 38 -0.66 -6.13 -6.69
C ASN A 38 0.78 -6.23 -7.22
N LEU A 39 1.47 -7.30 -6.81
CA LEU A 39 2.87 -7.58 -7.13
C LEU A 39 3.06 -8.32 -8.46
N ASN A 40 1.97 -8.63 -9.17
CA ASN A 40 2.04 -9.24 -10.49
C ASN A 40 2.48 -8.20 -11.53
N ASP A 41 3.42 -8.55 -12.41
CA ASP A 41 3.89 -7.69 -13.51
C ASP A 41 2.78 -7.34 -14.51
N HIS A 42 1.75 -8.19 -14.60
CA HIS A 42 0.59 -8.03 -15.47
C HIS A 42 -0.70 -8.20 -14.66
N PRO A 43 -1.02 -7.23 -13.79
CA PRO A 43 -2.16 -7.34 -12.90
C PRO A 43 -3.47 -7.24 -13.69
N GLU A 44 -4.43 -8.08 -13.34
CA GLU A 44 -5.81 -7.88 -13.77
C GLU A 44 -6.38 -6.61 -13.11
N GLN A 45 -7.30 -5.92 -13.78
CA GLN A 45 -7.90 -4.68 -13.27
C GLN A 45 -8.60 -4.94 -11.93
N PHE A 46 -8.37 -4.05 -10.96
CA PHE A 46 -8.91 -4.18 -9.60
C PHE A 46 -10.42 -4.45 -9.60
N GLY A 47 -11.20 -3.64 -10.32
CA GLY A 47 -12.65 -3.77 -10.37
C GLY A 47 -13.14 -5.13 -10.91
N LYS A 48 -12.36 -5.78 -11.78
CA LYS A 48 -12.70 -7.11 -12.30
C LYS A 48 -12.30 -8.22 -11.33
N MET A 49 -11.12 -8.11 -10.71
CA MET A 49 -10.65 -9.08 -9.71
C MET A 49 -11.54 -9.10 -8.46
N PHE A 50 -12.02 -7.92 -8.05
CA PHE A 50 -12.80 -7.74 -6.82
C PHE A 50 -14.31 -7.63 -7.06
N GLU A 51 -14.78 -7.74 -8.31
CA GLU A 51 -16.21 -7.65 -8.70
C GLU A 51 -17.15 -8.37 -7.72
N PRO A 52 -16.88 -9.61 -7.26
CA PRO A 52 -17.81 -10.30 -6.39
C PRO A 52 -17.98 -9.67 -5.00
N ILE A 53 -17.07 -8.81 -4.56
CA ILE A 53 -17.09 -8.20 -3.22
C ILE A 53 -17.29 -6.69 -3.21
N LEU A 54 -17.25 -6.01 -4.38
CA LEU A 54 -17.34 -4.55 -4.44
C LEU A 54 -18.59 -4.01 -3.73
N ASP A 55 -19.75 -4.66 -3.93
CA ASP A 55 -21.01 -4.22 -3.32
C ASP A 55 -21.30 -4.85 -1.94
N ARG A 56 -20.33 -5.60 -1.37
CA ARG A 56 -20.52 -6.30 -0.09
C ARG A 56 -20.00 -5.52 1.11
N PHE A 57 -19.20 -4.48 0.89
CA PHE A 57 -18.79 -3.59 1.96
C PHE A 57 -19.86 -2.54 2.16
N PHE A 58 -20.57 -2.65 3.29
CA PHE A 58 -21.32 -1.51 3.79
C PHE A 58 -20.32 -0.47 4.25
N ILE A 59 -20.50 0.78 3.82
CA ILE A 59 -19.78 1.94 4.37
C ILE A 59 -19.80 1.78 5.88
N MET A 60 -18.61 1.63 6.46
CA MET A 60 -18.45 1.68 7.89
C MET A 60 -18.70 3.11 8.33
N GLU A 61 -19.95 3.43 8.64
CA GLU A 61 -20.30 4.75 9.16
C GLU A 61 -19.46 5.01 10.42
N PHE A 62 -18.60 6.03 10.36
CA PHE A 62 -17.97 6.60 11.53
C PHE A 62 -19.09 7.12 12.45
N GLY A 63 -19.48 6.29 13.42
CA GLY A 63 -20.67 6.50 14.24
C GLY A 63 -21.48 5.22 14.52
N SER A 64 -21.19 4.12 13.81
CA SER A 64 -21.77 2.83 14.17
C SER A 64 -21.40 2.44 15.61
N PRO A 65 -22.28 1.75 16.35
CA PRO A 65 -22.04 1.38 17.75
C PRO A 65 -20.73 0.61 17.99
N PHE A 66 -20.18 -0.01 16.94
CA PHE A 66 -18.91 -0.73 16.94
C PHE A 66 -17.71 0.20 17.24
N TYR A 67 -17.70 1.42 16.72
CA TYR A 67 -16.62 2.39 16.94
C TYR A 67 -16.72 3.15 18.26
N LYS A 68 -17.93 3.31 18.79
CA LYS A 68 -18.14 3.95 20.09
C LYS A 68 -17.38 3.20 21.20
N GLY A 69 -17.38 1.87 21.16
CA GLY A 69 -16.64 1.06 22.13
C GLY A 69 -15.12 1.25 22.08
N ILE A 70 -14.53 1.53 20.91
CA ILE A 70 -13.06 1.69 20.78
C ILE A 70 -12.62 3.12 21.16
N ALA A 71 -13.41 4.14 20.79
CA ALA A 71 -13.15 5.52 21.22
C ALA A 71 -13.29 5.66 22.75
N ASP A 72 -14.29 5.00 23.34
CA ASP A 72 -14.51 5.02 24.80
C ASP A 72 -13.37 4.32 25.58
N LEU A 73 -12.69 3.33 24.98
CA LEU A 73 -11.50 2.67 25.55
C LEU A 73 -10.23 3.54 25.49
N GLN A 74 -10.10 4.41 24.48
CA GLN A 74 -8.92 5.28 24.35
C GLN A 74 -9.00 6.54 25.23
N CYS A 75 -10.20 6.98 25.64
CA CYS A 75 -10.37 8.08 26.59
C CYS A 75 -10.24 7.66 28.08
N GLN A 76 -9.87 6.41 28.36
CA GLN A 76 -9.66 5.88 29.72
C GLN A 76 -8.19 5.58 30.05
N LEU A 77 -7.24 6.01 29.21
CA LEU A 77 -5.79 5.91 29.45
C LEU A 77 -5.15 7.28 29.65
#